data_AF-X1S215-F1
#
_entry.id   AF-X1S215-F1
#
_cell.length_a   1.000
_cell.length_b   1.000
_cell.length_c   1.000
_cell.angle_alpha   90.00
_cell.angle_beta   90.00
_cell.angle_gamma   90.00
#
_symmetry.space_group_name_H-M   'P 1'
#
loop_
_entity.id
_entity.type
_entity.pdbx_description
1 polymer ?
#
loop_
_entity_poly.entity_id
_entity_poly.type
_entity_poly.pdbx_seq_one_letter_code
_entity_poly.pdbx_strand_id
1 'polypeptide(L)'
;MSQHRKILSGNLPVAIFAGGPFGEGDGNEWHEVRVKLDSELAKFPWLTPISIKIVGGKFDPSKLRFPYNLIPALKKMPASDLRDWAAIRAWASNLAAQFLSDLPQ
;
A
#
# COMPACT_ATOMS: atom_id res chain seq x y z
N MET A 1 4.71 -5.28 17.54
CA MET A 1 4.54 -6.35 16.52
C MET A 1 4.85 -7.77 17.02
N SER A 2 4.83 -8.07 18.33
CA SER A 2 5.14 -9.43 18.84
C SER A 2 3.97 -10.42 18.67
N GLN A 3 2.74 -9.91 18.65
CA GLN A 3 1.54 -10.73 18.87
C GLN A 3 1.17 -11.68 17.72
N HIS A 4 1.58 -11.40 16.49
CA HIS A 4 1.21 -12.23 15.31
C HIS A 4 2.38 -12.90 14.62
N ARG A 5 3.61 -12.77 15.14
CA ARG A 5 4.82 -13.31 14.50
C ARG A 5 4.72 -14.82 14.25
N LYS A 6 4.27 -15.60 15.24
CA LYS A 6 4.19 -17.07 15.11
C LYS A 6 3.31 -17.54 13.95
N ILE A 7 2.17 -16.89 13.71
CA ILE A 7 1.23 -17.26 12.64
C ILE A 7 1.75 -16.77 11.29
N LEU A 8 2.29 -15.54 11.24
CA LEU A 8 2.83 -14.97 10.00
C LEU A 8 4.17 -15.59 9.57
N SER A 9 4.91 -16.21 10.49
CA SER A 9 6.12 -17.00 10.19
C SER A 9 5.83 -18.45 9.82
N GLY A 10 4.61 -18.96 10.02
CA GLY A 10 4.27 -20.37 9.80
C GLY A 10 3.40 -20.53 8.57
N ASN A 11 4.01 -20.86 7.41
CA ASN A 11 3.43 -21.24 6.10
C ASN A 11 2.17 -20.52 5.60
N LEU A 12 1.67 -19.50 6.28
CA LEU A 12 0.51 -18.74 5.87
C LEU A 12 0.96 -17.79 4.77
N PRO A 13 0.44 -17.91 3.55
CA PRO A 13 0.80 -16.98 2.51
C PRO A 13 0.33 -15.56 2.88
N VAL A 14 1.25 -14.59 2.83
CA VAL A 14 1.00 -13.19 3.18
C VAL A 14 1.15 -12.31 1.95
N ALA A 15 0.21 -11.40 1.75
CA ALA A 15 0.36 -10.30 0.80
C ALA A 15 0.35 -8.97 1.54
N ILE A 16 1.13 -8.00 1.06
CA ILE A 16 1.23 -6.66 1.65
C ILE A 16 0.78 -5.63 0.61
N PHE A 17 -0.01 -4.65 1.06
CA PHE A 17 -0.18 -3.42 0.31
C PHE A 17 0.21 -2.21 1.17
N ALA A 18 0.73 -1.17 0.51
CA ALA A 18 1.08 0.09 1.14
C ALA A 18 0.52 1.26 0.34
N GLY A 19 0.24 2.36 1.04
CA GLY A 19 -0.15 3.62 0.40
C GLY A 19 1.03 4.25 -0.35
N GLY A 20 0.76 4.69 -1.57
CA GLY A 20 1.65 5.40 -2.46
C GLY A 20 1.42 6.91 -2.45
N PRO A 21 2.14 7.64 -3.30
CA PRO A 21 1.93 9.07 -3.46
C PRO A 21 0.52 9.36 -3.94
N PHE A 22 0.05 10.58 -3.69
CA PHE A 22 -1.24 11.06 -4.16
C PHE A 22 -1.12 12.33 -4.99
N GLY A 23 0.05 12.94 -5.15
CA GLY A 23 0.24 14.15 -5.96
C GLY A 23 1.02 13.86 -7.24
N GLU A 24 0.90 14.74 -8.25
CA GLU A 24 1.84 14.77 -9.36
C GLU A 24 3.12 15.48 -8.88
N GLY A 25 4.01 14.71 -8.27
CA GLY A 25 5.35 15.16 -7.87
C GLY A 25 6.34 15.21 -9.04
N ASP A 26 7.62 15.37 -8.72
CA ASP A 26 8.74 15.44 -9.69
C ASP A 26 9.10 14.09 -10.36
N GLY A 27 8.29 13.04 -10.11
CA GLY A 27 8.49 11.69 -10.63
C GLY A 27 9.21 10.74 -9.67
N ASN A 28 9.87 11.21 -8.61
CA ASN A 28 10.63 10.37 -7.68
C ASN A 28 9.82 9.84 -6.49
N GLU A 29 8.64 10.41 -6.20
CA GLU A 29 7.84 10.04 -5.02
C GLU A 29 7.51 8.54 -4.95
N TRP A 30 7.26 7.90 -6.09
CA TRP A 30 7.01 6.46 -6.16
C TRP A 30 8.24 5.64 -5.72
N HIS A 31 9.43 6.08 -6.12
CA HIS A 31 10.68 5.46 -5.73
C HIS A 31 10.96 5.64 -4.24
N GLU A 32 10.74 6.84 -3.70
CA GLU A 32 10.92 7.12 -2.28
C GLU A 32 10.00 6.29 -1.38
N VAL A 33 8.71 6.18 -1.76
CA VAL A 33 7.77 5.30 -1.06
C VAL A 33 8.25 3.85 -1.11
N ARG A 34 8.77 3.41 -2.26
CA ARG A 34 9.30 2.04 -2.41
C ARG A 34 10.50 1.78 -1.50
N VAL A 35 11.49 2.68 -1.52
CA VAL A 35 12.69 2.57 -0.67
C VAL A 35 12.31 2.53 0.81
N LYS A 36 11.37 3.40 1.24
CA LYS A 36 10.90 3.42 2.63
C LYS A 36 10.19 2.12 3.01
N LEU A 37 9.31 1.60 2.16
CA LEU A 37 8.64 0.33 2.39
C LEU A 37 9.65 -0.81 2.51
N ASP A 38 10.60 -0.91 1.58
CA ASP A 38 11.62 -1.95 1.58
C ASP A 38 12.51 -1.86 2.85
N SER A 39 12.87 -0.65 3.28
CA SER A 39 13.62 -0.43 4.53
C SER A 39 12.87 -0.87 5.78
N GLU A 40 11.55 -0.62 5.85
CA GLU A 40 10.72 -1.08 6.96
C GLU A 40 10.56 -2.61 6.95
N LEU A 41 10.36 -3.21 5.77
CA LEU A 41 10.24 -4.66 5.62
C LEU A 41 11.55 -5.40 5.94
N ALA A 42 12.71 -4.78 5.67
CA ALA A 42 14.02 -5.33 6.02
C ALA A 42 14.20 -5.54 7.54
N LYS A 43 13.43 -4.84 8.38
CA LYS A 43 13.40 -5.06 9.84
C LYS A 43 12.71 -6.39 10.23
N PHE A 44 12.01 -7.02 9.29
CA PHE A 44 11.26 -8.26 9.47
C PHE A 44 11.71 -9.32 8.45
N PRO A 45 12.98 -9.77 8.46
CA PRO A 45 13.51 -10.72 7.48
C PRO A 45 12.83 -12.09 7.53
N TRP A 46 12.07 -12.37 8.59
CA TRP A 46 11.26 -13.58 8.76
C TRP A 46 9.90 -13.52 8.03
N LEU A 47 9.49 -12.35 7.54
CA LEU A 47 8.25 -12.17 6.80
C LEU A 47 8.56 -12.31 5.31
N THR A 48 7.97 -13.29 4.64
CA THR A 48 8.16 -13.57 3.21
C THR A 48 6.84 -13.40 2.47
N PRO A 49 6.44 -12.17 2.10
CA PRO A 49 5.21 -11.94 1.38
C PRO A 49 5.29 -12.54 -0.02
N ILE A 50 4.23 -13.22 -0.46
CA ILE A 50 4.10 -13.72 -1.83
C ILE A 50 3.89 -12.57 -2.83
N SER A 51 3.42 -11.42 -2.35
CA SER A 51 3.25 -10.23 -3.16
C SER A 51 3.26 -8.95 -2.32
N ILE A 52 3.80 -7.88 -2.91
CA ILE A 52 3.84 -6.54 -2.33
C ILE A 52 3.35 -5.55 -3.38
N LYS A 53 2.33 -4.73 -3.05
CA LYS A 53 1.79 -3.69 -3.95
C LYS A 53 1.79 -2.32 -3.30
N ILE A 54 2.36 -1.33 -3.98
CA ILE A 54 2.15 0.08 -3.64
C ILE A 54 0.95 0.58 -4.44
N VAL A 55 0.02 1.24 -3.75
CA VAL A 55 -1.23 1.75 -4.32
C VAL A 55 -1.24 3.26 -4.21
N GLY A 56 -1.27 3.96 -5.33
CA GLY A 56 -1.35 5.42 -5.35
C GLY A 56 -2.55 5.92 -4.53
N GLY A 57 -2.45 7.10 -3.95
CA GLY A 57 -3.53 7.70 -3.18
C GLY A 57 -4.49 8.51 -4.03
N LYS A 58 -5.65 8.79 -3.45
CA LYS A 58 -6.59 9.81 -3.93
C LYS A 58 -6.52 11.00 -2.99
N PHE A 59 -6.38 12.19 -3.54
CA PHE A 59 -6.53 13.43 -2.81
C PHE A 59 -7.69 14.26 -3.37
N ASP A 60 -8.52 14.76 -2.45
CA ASP A 60 -9.66 15.58 -2.78
C ASP A 60 -9.75 16.75 -1.78
N PRO A 61 -9.33 17.97 -2.17
CA PRO A 61 -9.31 19.12 -1.27
C PRO A 61 -10.71 19.50 -0.79
N SER A 62 -11.77 19.16 -1.53
CA SER A 62 -13.16 19.43 -1.15
C SER A 62 -13.64 18.54 0.01
N LYS A 63 -12.96 17.41 0.26
CA LYS A 63 -13.30 16.44 1.29
C LYS A 63 -12.49 16.58 2.57
N LEU A 64 -11.64 17.60 2.66
CA LEU A 64 -10.86 17.88 3.87
C LEU A 64 -11.82 18.17 5.04
N ARG A 65 -11.60 17.48 6.16
CA ARG A 65 -12.33 17.69 7.42
C ARG A 65 -11.51 18.50 8.40
N PHE A 66 -12.12 19.04 9.44
CA PHE A 66 -11.40 19.72 10.51
C PHE A 66 -10.41 18.76 11.20
N PRO A 67 -9.16 19.19 11.51
CA PRO A 67 -8.60 20.54 11.28
C PRO A 67 -7.89 20.70 9.93
N TYR A 68 -7.78 19.64 9.12
CA TYR A 68 -7.08 19.67 7.82
C TYR A 68 -7.68 20.69 6.84
N ASN A 69 -8.98 20.94 6.92
CA ASN A 69 -9.64 22.00 6.15
C ASN A 69 -9.19 23.42 6.54
N LEU A 70 -8.48 23.62 7.64
CA LEU A 70 -7.93 24.93 7.99
C LEU A 70 -6.57 25.20 7.32
N ILE A 71 -5.91 24.16 6.80
CA ILE A 71 -4.57 24.28 6.21
C ILE A 71 -4.71 24.83 4.78
N PRO A 72 -4.28 26.08 4.50
CA PRO A 72 -4.50 26.70 3.20
C PRO A 72 -3.76 25.99 2.06
N ALA A 73 -2.59 25.40 2.36
CA ALA A 73 -1.81 24.66 1.38
C ALA A 73 -2.57 23.43 0.86
N LEU A 74 -3.17 22.63 1.75
CA LEU A 74 -3.94 21.43 1.36
C LEU A 74 -5.19 21.79 0.55
N LYS A 75 -5.85 22.90 0.86
CA LYS A 75 -6.99 23.38 0.09
C LYS A 75 -6.65 23.82 -1.34
N LYS A 76 -5.43 24.30 -1.55
CA LYS A 76 -4.95 24.78 -2.86
C LYS A 76 -4.32 23.67 -3.71
N MET A 77 -4.00 22.52 -3.12
CA MET A 77 -3.50 21.38 -3.87
C MET A 77 -4.56 20.85 -4.84
N PRO A 78 -4.19 20.51 -6.09
CA PRO A 78 -5.13 19.96 -7.06
C PRO A 78 -5.68 18.62 -6.58
N ALA A 79 -6.93 18.33 -6.96
CA ALA A 79 -7.49 16.99 -6.78
C ALA A 79 -6.76 16.00 -7.69
N SER A 80 -6.58 14.78 -7.21
CA SER A 80 -5.80 13.75 -7.89
C SER A 80 -6.27 12.36 -7.49
N ASP A 81 -6.12 11.41 -8.40
CA ASP A 81 -6.44 10.01 -8.16
C ASP A 81 -5.42 9.14 -8.88
N LEU A 82 -4.36 8.77 -8.17
CA LEU A 82 -3.30 7.91 -8.71
C LEU A 82 -3.61 6.42 -8.53
N ARG A 83 -4.84 6.08 -8.12
CA ARG A 83 -5.27 4.68 -7.99
C ARG A 83 -5.58 4.11 -9.36
N ASP A 84 -4.71 3.21 -9.82
CA ASP A 84 -5.04 2.33 -10.92
C ASP A 84 -5.94 1.18 -10.41
N TRP A 85 -7.26 1.40 -10.49
CA TRP A 85 -8.25 0.40 -10.08
C TRP A 85 -8.20 -0.88 -10.91
N ALA A 86 -7.77 -0.83 -12.16
CA ALA A 86 -7.61 -2.02 -12.98
C ALA A 86 -6.44 -2.86 -12.46
N ALA A 87 -5.29 -2.23 -12.19
CA ALA A 87 -4.14 -2.91 -11.61
C ALA A 87 -4.39 -3.43 -10.18
N ILE A 88 -5.13 -2.69 -9.34
CA ILE A 88 -5.51 -3.14 -8.00
C ILE A 88 -6.40 -4.39 -8.09
N ARG A 89 -7.41 -4.38 -8.97
CA ARG A 89 -8.30 -5.54 -9.18
C ARG A 89 -7.55 -6.74 -9.72
N ALA A 90 -6.67 -6.55 -10.71
CA ALA A 90 -5.86 -7.61 -11.27
C ALA A 90 -4.94 -8.23 -10.20
N TRP A 91 -4.29 -7.40 -9.38
CA TRP A 91 -3.45 -7.85 -8.27
C TRP A 91 -4.25 -8.66 -7.24
N ALA A 92 -5.39 -8.15 -6.79
CA ALA A 92 -6.24 -8.85 -5.82
C ALA A 92 -6.79 -10.18 -6.37
N SER A 93 -7.16 -10.22 -7.65
CA SER A 93 -7.66 -11.44 -8.30
C SER A 93 -6.56 -12.51 -8.40
N ASN A 94 -5.32 -12.10 -8.68
CA ASN A 94 -4.18 -13.00 -8.72
C ASN A 94 -3.85 -13.56 -7.32
N LEU A 95 -3.93 -12.72 -6.27
CA LEU A 95 -3.78 -13.17 -4.90
C LEU A 95 -4.81 -14.22 -4.48
N ALA A 96 -6.07 -14.05 -4.88
CA ALA A 96 -7.11 -15.03 -4.58
C ALA A 96 -6.75 -16.42 -5.15
N ALA A 97 -6.21 -16.48 -6.37
CA ALA A 97 -5.73 -17.73 -6.95
C ALA A 97 -4.56 -18.34 -6.17
N GLN A 98 -3.57 -17.52 -5.76
CA GLN A 98 -2.39 -17.96 -5.02
C GLN A 98 -2.73 -18.46 -3.60
N PHE A 99 -3.65 -17.80 -2.90
CA PHE A 99 -4.07 -18.23 -1.57
C PHE A 99 -4.92 -19.50 -1.59
N LEU A 100 -5.68 -19.75 -2.67
CA LEU A 100 -6.47 -20.97 -2.82
C LEU A 100 -5.60 -22.20 -3.12
N SER A 101 -4.47 -22.04 -3.82
CA SER A 101 -3.54 -23.13 -4.10
C SER A 101 -2.74 -23.62 -2.89
N ASP A 102 -2.68 -22.84 -1.81
CA ASP A 102 -1.96 -23.16 -0.57
C ASP A 102 -2.85 -23.73 0.54
N LEU A 103 -4.15 -23.97 0.27
CA LEU A 103 -5.02 -24.66 1.22
C LEU A 103 -4.73 -26.16 1.22
N PRO A 104 -4.47 -26.80 2.40
CA PRO A 104 -4.43 -28.25 2.47
C PRO A 104 -5.78 -28.82 2.00
N GLN A 105 -5.72 -29.75 1.04
CA GLN A 105 -6.87 -30.57 0.62
C GLN A 105 -7.35 -31.46 1.77
#